data_AF-A0A7S1C9P8-F1
#
_entry.id   AF-A0A7S1C9P8-F1
#
_cell.length_a   1.000
_cell.length_b   1.000
_cell.length_c   1.000
_cell.angle_alpha   90.00
_cell.angle_beta   90.00
_cell.angle_gamma   90.00
#
_symmetry.space_group_name_H-M   'P 1'
#
loop_
_entity.id
_entity.type
_entity.pdbx_description
1 polymer ?
#
loop_
_entity_poly.entity_id
_entity_poly.type
_entity_poly.pdbx_seq_one_letter_code
_entity_poly.pdbx_strand_id
1 'polypeptide(L)'
;HSTRAMARLTSAVAVVVAVAAGMAAVGGAYQLRVSPDSPCIFAGNGSCFDLSTVADWPMKFTVPSLPGQTPSKYEYWFNPCGPVNVPAAGGACTEAHGVARHNRTTPRGDDPGVALCQLADRYYQGGLLEPIAVWRDFEQTLQVTYPYGGAWRNTVVTISENSADNVTVKMTGEAPGMQYNLEIVGKGAFGRTQWGPKCPWPWSPPAEEL
;
A
#
# COMPACT_ATOMS: atom_id res chain seq x y z
N HIS A 1 -1.29 -48.87 63.58
CA HIS A 1 -2.39 -48.74 62.60
C HIS A 1 -2.29 -47.39 61.91
N SER A 2 -1.76 -47.40 60.70
CA SER A 2 -1.58 -46.23 59.83
C SER A 2 -2.48 -46.40 58.62
N THR A 3 -3.33 -45.41 58.35
CA THR A 3 -3.94 -45.18 57.03
C THR A 3 -4.61 -43.82 57.05
N ARG A 4 -4.08 -42.87 56.27
CA ARG A 4 -4.78 -42.14 55.20
C ARG A 4 -4.02 -40.86 54.85
N ALA A 5 -3.42 -40.84 53.66
CA ALA A 5 -3.25 -39.63 52.88
C ALA A 5 -3.13 -40.03 51.39
N MET A 6 -4.25 -39.98 50.68
CA MET A 6 -4.26 -39.92 49.21
C MET A 6 -5.27 -38.84 48.83
N ALA A 7 -4.78 -37.64 48.56
CA ALA A 7 -5.52 -36.59 47.89
C ALA A 7 -4.74 -36.22 46.61
N ARG A 8 -5.20 -36.85 45.54
CA ARG A 8 -5.02 -36.63 44.10
C ARG A 8 -4.36 -35.29 43.68
N LEU A 9 -3.18 -35.40 43.07
CA LEU A 9 -2.64 -34.44 42.10
C LEU A 9 -3.40 -34.60 40.77
N THR A 10 -4.28 -33.67 40.42
CA THR A 10 -4.88 -33.61 39.07
C THR A 10 -5.14 -32.16 38.63
N SER A 11 -4.16 -31.26 38.75
CA SER A 11 -4.34 -29.87 38.26
C SER A 11 -3.10 -29.20 37.66
N ALA A 12 -2.08 -29.93 37.22
CA ALA A 12 -0.86 -29.32 36.66
C ALA A 12 -0.74 -29.39 35.12
N VAL A 13 -1.48 -30.27 34.45
CA VAL A 13 -1.27 -30.53 33.00
C VAL A 13 -2.06 -29.58 32.10
N ALA A 14 -3.14 -28.97 32.58
CA ALA A 14 -4.00 -28.10 31.76
C ALA A 14 -3.42 -26.71 31.48
N VAL A 15 -2.47 -26.22 32.30
CA VAL A 15 -1.95 -24.84 32.18
C VAL A 15 -0.82 -24.72 31.15
N VAL A 16 -0.04 -25.79 30.92
CA VAL A 16 1.07 -25.74 29.95
C VAL A 16 0.58 -25.78 28.49
N VAL A 17 -0.55 -26.44 28.23
CA VAL A 17 -1.15 -26.50 26.88
C VAL A 17 -1.75 -25.16 26.45
N ALA A 18 -2.25 -24.36 27.40
CA ALA A 18 -2.79 -23.02 27.10
C ALA A 18 -1.70 -21.99 26.74
N VAL A 19 -0.49 -22.13 27.29
CA VAL A 19 0.63 -21.22 26.99
C VAL A 19 1.28 -21.56 25.64
N ALA A 20 1.33 -22.85 25.26
CA ALA A 20 1.84 -23.26 23.95
C ALA A 20 0.88 -22.95 22.78
N ALA A 21 -0.43 -22.88 23.04
CA ALA A 21 -1.43 -22.48 22.04
C ALA A 21 -1.50 -20.94 21.81
N GLY A 22 -0.92 -20.14 22.72
CA GLY A 22 -0.93 -18.68 22.63
C GLY A 22 0.11 -18.06 21.69
N MET A 23 1.01 -18.85 21.11
CA MET A 23 2.02 -18.38 20.14
C MET A 23 1.67 -18.66 18.68
N ALA A 24 0.50 -19.26 18.41
CA ALA A 24 0.04 -19.47 17.06
C ALA A 24 -0.52 -18.16 16.47
N ALA A 25 0.22 -17.61 15.51
CA ALA A 25 -0.15 -16.50 14.63
C ALA A 25 -0.09 -15.09 15.23
N VAL A 26 1.11 -14.63 15.60
CA VAL A 26 1.41 -13.19 15.48
C VAL A 26 1.51 -12.92 13.98
N GLY A 27 0.42 -12.45 13.36
CA GLY A 27 0.47 -12.06 11.95
C GLY A 27 1.52 -10.97 11.77
N GLY A 28 2.50 -11.21 10.89
CA GLY A 28 3.57 -10.27 10.62
C GLY A 28 3.08 -9.09 9.78
N ALA A 29 3.80 -7.98 9.90
CA ALA A 29 3.81 -6.96 8.86
C ALA A 29 5.25 -6.82 8.38
N TYR A 30 5.46 -6.79 7.07
CA TYR A 30 6.79 -6.65 6.50
C TYR A 30 6.78 -5.68 5.31
N GLN A 31 7.87 -4.94 5.19
CA GLN A 31 8.06 -4.02 4.07
C GLN A 31 8.43 -4.81 2.82
N LEU A 32 7.77 -4.48 1.70
CA LEU A 32 8.08 -5.00 0.38
C LEU A 32 9.13 -4.12 -0.30
N ARG A 33 9.95 -4.72 -1.15
CA ARG A 33 10.83 -3.99 -2.06
C ARG A 33 10.05 -3.57 -3.30
N VAL A 34 10.24 -2.32 -3.72
CA VAL A 34 9.74 -1.82 -5.00
C VAL A 34 10.69 -2.27 -6.10
N SER A 35 10.15 -2.69 -7.24
CA SER A 35 10.98 -3.05 -8.40
C SER A 35 11.74 -1.84 -8.93
N PRO A 36 13.03 -1.98 -9.29
CA PRO A 36 13.81 -0.91 -9.92
C PRO A 36 13.34 -0.56 -11.34
N ASP A 37 12.61 -1.48 -11.98
CA ASP A 37 12.13 -1.33 -13.37
C ASP A 37 10.70 -0.79 -13.44
N SER A 38 9.93 -0.89 -12.34
CA SER A 38 8.54 -0.45 -12.30
C SER A 38 8.07 -0.08 -10.89
N PRO A 39 7.53 1.13 -10.67
CA PRO A 39 7.07 1.57 -9.35
C PRO A 39 5.79 0.86 -8.88
N CYS A 40 5.12 0.07 -9.74
CA CYS A 40 3.90 -0.64 -9.40
C CYS A 40 4.10 -2.12 -9.03
N ILE A 41 5.34 -2.61 -9.05
CA ILE A 41 5.68 -3.99 -8.71
C ILE A 41 6.34 -4.01 -7.34
N PHE A 42 5.77 -4.79 -6.43
CA PHE A 42 6.24 -4.95 -5.05
C PHE A 42 6.52 -6.42 -4.75
N ALA A 43 7.66 -6.72 -4.14
CA ALA A 43 8.03 -8.08 -3.81
C ALA A 43 8.61 -8.22 -2.39
N GLY A 44 8.22 -9.28 -1.69
CA GLY A 44 8.62 -9.54 -0.30
C GLY A 44 8.09 -10.89 0.17
N ASN A 45 8.86 -11.57 1.02
CA ASN A 45 8.55 -12.90 1.57
C ASN A 45 7.99 -13.94 0.57
N GLY A 46 8.60 -14.06 -0.63
CA GLY A 46 8.16 -14.99 -1.67
C GLY A 46 6.87 -14.61 -2.41
N SER A 47 6.30 -13.44 -2.11
CA SER A 47 5.12 -12.88 -2.79
C SER A 47 5.51 -11.72 -3.71
N CYS A 48 4.71 -11.52 -4.76
CA CYS A 48 4.81 -10.38 -5.67
C CYS A 48 3.42 -9.83 -5.98
N PHE A 49 3.34 -8.51 -6.03
CA PHE A 49 2.14 -7.73 -6.29
C PHE A 49 2.43 -6.84 -7.48
N ASP A 50 1.61 -6.92 -8.51
CA ASP A 50 1.77 -6.16 -9.76
C ASP A 50 0.51 -5.35 -10.01
N LEU A 51 0.56 -4.05 -9.69
CA LEU A 51 -0.61 -3.20 -9.87
C LEU A 51 -0.86 -2.85 -11.34
N SER A 52 0.07 -3.11 -12.27
CA SER A 52 -0.14 -2.82 -13.70
C SER A 52 -1.27 -3.63 -14.32
N THR A 53 -1.62 -4.78 -13.73
CA THR A 53 -2.69 -5.65 -14.20
C THR A 53 -4.02 -5.44 -13.48
N VAL A 54 -4.06 -4.54 -12.49
CA VAL A 54 -5.21 -4.38 -11.57
C VAL A 54 -6.29 -3.49 -12.18
N ALA A 55 -5.90 -2.43 -12.88
CA ALA A 55 -6.79 -1.50 -13.55
C ALA A 55 -6.07 -0.82 -14.72
N ASP A 56 -6.84 -0.16 -15.59
CA ASP A 56 -6.28 0.70 -16.64
C ASP A 56 -5.82 2.03 -16.03
N TRP A 57 -4.49 2.20 -15.91
CA TRP A 57 -3.87 3.42 -15.38
C TRP A 57 -3.49 4.40 -16.50
N PRO A 58 -3.50 5.73 -16.28
CA PRO A 58 -3.98 6.43 -15.07
C PRO A 58 -5.50 6.38 -14.92
N MET A 59 -5.99 6.35 -13.69
CA MET A 59 -7.42 6.45 -13.40
C MET A 59 -7.81 7.87 -12.98
N LYS A 60 -8.97 8.32 -13.44
CA LYS A 60 -9.62 9.56 -12.97
C LYS A 60 -10.83 9.22 -12.09
N PHE A 61 -10.97 9.86 -10.94
CA PHE A 61 -12.14 9.72 -10.07
C PHE A 61 -12.49 11.01 -9.34
N THR A 62 -13.73 11.09 -8.85
CA THR A 62 -14.25 12.13 -7.96
C THR A 62 -14.65 11.48 -6.64
N VAL A 63 -14.48 12.15 -5.51
CA VAL A 63 -14.94 11.58 -4.23
C VAL A 63 -16.47 11.61 -4.21
N PRO A 64 -17.15 10.45 -4.11
CA PRO A 64 -18.58 10.45 -3.94
C PRO A 64 -18.94 11.15 -2.63
N SER A 65 -20.01 11.94 -2.64
CA SER A 65 -20.59 12.48 -1.41
C SER A 65 -20.88 11.35 -0.44
N LEU A 66 -20.34 11.43 0.77
CA LEU A 66 -20.89 10.67 1.89
C LEU A 66 -22.33 11.14 2.16
N PRO A 67 -23.22 10.28 2.70
CA PRO A 67 -24.58 10.68 3.06
C PRO A 67 -24.56 11.94 3.95
N GLY A 68 -25.25 12.99 3.51
CA GLY A 68 -25.29 14.29 4.21
C GLY A 68 -24.13 15.24 3.91
N GLN A 69 -23.23 14.90 2.97
CA GLN A 69 -22.18 15.80 2.49
C GLN A 69 -22.41 16.20 1.03
N THR A 70 -22.03 17.42 0.68
CA THR A 70 -21.94 17.84 -0.73
C THR A 70 -20.80 17.05 -1.38
N PRO A 71 -20.98 16.50 -2.61
CA PRO A 71 -19.91 15.81 -3.31
C PRO A 71 -18.65 16.67 -3.35
N SER A 72 -17.49 16.04 -3.21
CA SER A 72 -16.24 16.78 -3.40
C SER A 72 -16.23 17.33 -4.82
N LYS A 73 -16.02 18.65 -4.95
CA LYS A 73 -15.85 19.30 -6.25
C LYS A 73 -14.48 19.01 -6.89
N TYR A 74 -13.67 18.17 -6.25
CA TYR A 74 -12.30 17.89 -6.63
C TYR A 74 -12.23 16.67 -7.56
N GLU A 75 -11.37 16.77 -8.55
CA GLU A 75 -11.02 15.66 -9.44
C GLU A 75 -9.65 15.11 -9.05
N TYR A 76 -9.49 13.79 -9.14
CA TYR A 76 -8.25 13.11 -8.80
C TYR A 76 -7.82 12.25 -9.97
N TRP A 77 -6.52 12.23 -10.22
CA TRP A 77 -5.87 11.30 -11.12
C TRP A 77 -4.84 10.51 -10.34
N PHE A 78 -4.84 9.20 -10.50
CA PHE A 78 -3.91 8.30 -9.83
C PHE A 78 -3.29 7.34 -10.83
N ASN A 79 -1.97 7.19 -10.75
CA ASN A 79 -1.21 6.23 -11.51
C ASN A 79 -0.09 5.66 -10.62
N PRO A 80 -0.19 4.39 -10.19
CA PRO A 80 0.87 3.75 -9.43
C PRO A 80 2.05 3.30 -10.30
N CYS A 81 1.85 3.24 -11.63
CA CYS A 81 2.80 2.65 -12.58
C CYS A 81 3.70 3.69 -13.27
N GLY A 82 3.38 4.97 -13.16
CA GLY A 82 4.13 6.02 -13.83
C GLY A 82 3.55 7.42 -13.59
N PRO A 83 4.22 8.48 -14.07
CA PRO A 83 3.80 9.84 -13.80
C PRO A 83 2.37 10.13 -14.29
N VAL A 84 1.59 10.79 -13.44
CA VAL A 84 0.29 11.32 -13.83
C VAL A 84 0.50 12.53 -14.75
N ASN A 85 0.16 12.36 -16.03
CA ASN A 85 0.10 13.44 -17.01
C ASN A 85 -1.34 13.93 -17.14
N VAL A 86 -1.67 15.05 -16.50
CA VAL A 86 -2.99 15.68 -16.60
C VAL A 86 -3.09 16.54 -17.87
N PRO A 87 -4.20 16.47 -18.63
CA PRO A 87 -4.42 17.33 -19.80
C PRO A 87 -4.36 18.82 -19.42
N ALA A 88 -3.66 19.61 -20.25
CA ALA A 88 -3.13 20.95 -19.99
C ALA A 88 -4.12 22.11 -19.74
N ALA A 89 -5.19 21.92 -18.97
CA ALA A 89 -6.12 22.99 -18.60
C ALA A 89 -5.60 23.88 -17.44
N GLY A 90 -4.36 24.37 -17.53
CA GLY A 90 -3.87 25.48 -16.67
C GLY A 90 -2.74 25.18 -15.68
N GLY A 91 -2.10 24.02 -15.75
CA GLY A 91 -0.89 23.71 -14.99
C GLY A 91 -0.72 22.20 -14.91
N ALA A 92 0.47 21.67 -15.17
CA ALA A 92 0.69 20.25 -14.97
C ALA A 92 0.85 19.99 -13.45
N CYS A 93 0.37 18.85 -12.94
CA CYS A 93 0.74 18.42 -11.60
C CYS A 93 2.26 18.27 -11.44
N THR A 94 3.01 18.13 -12.54
CA THR A 94 4.47 18.15 -12.58
C THR A 94 5.07 19.53 -12.34
N GLU A 95 4.33 20.63 -12.55
CA GLU A 95 4.82 22.01 -12.44
C GLU A 95 4.32 22.74 -11.18
N ALA A 96 3.37 22.14 -10.44
CA ALA A 96 2.73 22.75 -9.28
C ALA A 96 3.70 22.92 -8.09
N HIS A 97 4.41 24.05 -8.12
CA HIS A 97 5.07 24.75 -7.03
C HIS A 97 6.12 23.97 -6.24
N GLY A 98 7.36 24.08 -6.72
CA GLY A 98 8.50 24.28 -5.84
C GLY A 98 8.65 23.22 -4.77
N VAL A 99 8.56 21.94 -5.15
CA VAL A 99 9.22 20.88 -4.39
C VAL A 99 10.66 21.36 -4.31
N ALA A 100 11.02 21.90 -3.15
CA ALA A 100 12.38 22.19 -2.78
C ALA A 100 13.09 20.90 -3.11
N ARG A 101 13.87 20.91 -4.21
CA ARG A 101 14.57 19.73 -4.73
C ARG A 101 15.10 19.06 -3.49
N HIS A 102 14.51 17.92 -3.12
CA HIS A 102 15.04 17.18 -2.00
C HIS A 102 16.49 17.00 -2.43
N ASN A 103 17.44 17.54 -1.65
CA ASN A 103 18.86 17.58 -2.00
C ASN A 103 19.46 16.17 -1.91
N ARG A 104 18.72 15.20 -2.43
CA ARG A 104 19.06 13.85 -2.73
C ARG A 104 19.37 13.92 -4.21
N THR A 105 20.64 14.11 -4.50
CA THR A 105 21.24 13.61 -5.73
C THR A 105 20.97 12.12 -5.77
N THR A 106 19.78 11.73 -6.24
CA THR A 106 19.61 10.37 -6.77
C THR A 106 20.66 10.28 -7.87
N PRO A 107 21.44 9.18 -7.95
CA PRO A 107 22.46 9.01 -8.99
C PRO A 107 21.92 9.15 -10.43
N ARG A 108 20.59 9.14 -10.60
CA ARG A 108 19.89 9.19 -11.87
C ARG A 108 19.42 10.59 -12.30
N GLY A 109 19.34 11.59 -11.42
CA GLY A 109 18.89 12.93 -11.80
C GLY A 109 17.44 13.04 -12.32
N ASP A 110 16.68 11.94 -12.27
CA ASP A 110 15.30 11.88 -12.74
C ASP A 110 14.35 12.31 -11.62
N ASP A 111 13.41 13.21 -11.93
CA ASP A 111 12.28 13.53 -11.07
C ASP A 111 11.41 12.27 -10.95
N PRO A 112 11.13 11.77 -9.73
CA PRO A 112 10.34 10.55 -9.57
C PRO A 112 8.95 10.67 -10.19
N GLY A 113 8.44 11.88 -10.42
CA GLY A 113 7.11 12.09 -10.96
C GLY A 113 6.02 11.88 -9.90
N VAL A 114 4.81 12.26 -10.27
CA VAL A 114 3.67 12.35 -9.34
C VAL A 114 2.75 11.15 -9.52
N ALA A 115 2.47 10.42 -8.44
CA ALA A 115 1.57 9.27 -8.44
C ALA A 115 0.10 9.67 -8.32
N LEU A 116 -0.20 10.72 -7.55
CA LEU A 116 -1.56 11.25 -7.40
C LEU A 116 -1.59 12.76 -7.63
N CYS A 117 -2.57 13.20 -8.41
CA CYS A 117 -2.84 14.58 -8.71
C CYS A 117 -4.28 14.94 -8.31
N GLN A 118 -4.47 16.03 -7.57
CA GLN A 118 -5.79 16.57 -7.24
C GLN A 118 -5.98 17.91 -7.98
N LEU A 119 -7.09 18.07 -8.70
CA LEU A 119 -7.56 19.36 -9.19
C LEU A 119 -8.67 19.86 -8.27
N ALA A 120 -8.37 20.94 -7.55
CA ALA A 120 -9.32 21.68 -6.73
C ALA A 120 -9.52 23.09 -7.30
N ASP A 121 -9.01 24.12 -6.62
CA ASP A 121 -8.83 25.46 -7.18
C ASP A 121 -7.59 25.54 -8.08
N ARG A 122 -6.64 24.65 -7.85
CA ARG A 122 -5.41 24.44 -8.62
C ARG A 122 -4.99 22.98 -8.50
N TYR A 123 -3.89 22.62 -9.16
CA TYR A 123 -3.30 21.30 -9.04
C TYR A 123 -2.50 21.14 -7.75
N TYR A 124 -2.75 20.05 -7.04
CA TYR A 124 -2.01 19.61 -5.87
C TYR A 124 -1.38 18.24 -6.12
N GLN A 125 -0.09 18.12 -5.84
CA GLN A 125 0.64 16.85 -5.88
C GLN A 125 0.35 16.07 -4.60
N GLY A 126 -0.29 14.91 -4.73
CA GLY A 126 -0.69 14.07 -3.61
C GLY A 126 0.30 12.99 -3.20
N GLY A 127 1.42 12.85 -3.90
CA GLY A 127 2.47 11.88 -3.59
C GLY A 127 3.37 11.62 -4.80
N LEU A 128 4.64 11.32 -4.55
CA LEU A 128 5.63 10.98 -5.56
C LEU A 128 5.64 9.47 -5.84
N LEU A 129 6.13 9.06 -7.02
CA LEU A 129 6.32 7.65 -7.39
C LEU A 129 7.57 7.03 -6.74
N GLU A 130 7.72 7.24 -5.43
CA GLU A 130 8.68 6.54 -4.58
C GLU A 130 7.92 5.78 -3.48
N PRO A 131 7.15 4.74 -3.84
CA PRO A 131 6.23 4.13 -2.91
C PRO A 131 6.94 3.36 -1.78
N ILE A 132 6.29 3.33 -0.63
CA ILE A 132 6.62 2.44 0.49
C ILE A 132 5.48 1.43 0.60
N ALA A 133 5.78 0.15 0.38
CA ALA A 133 4.80 -0.91 0.42
C ALA A 133 4.98 -1.80 1.65
N VAL A 134 3.89 -2.09 2.35
CA VAL A 134 3.86 -2.94 3.54
C VAL A 134 2.76 -3.98 3.37
N TRP A 135 3.11 -5.25 3.49
CA TRP A 135 2.16 -6.35 3.55
C TRP A 135 1.80 -6.65 5.01
N ARG A 136 0.51 -6.87 5.29
CA ARG A 136 -0.02 -7.22 6.61
C ARG A 136 -0.67 -8.59 6.55
N ASP A 137 -0.02 -9.60 7.11
CA ASP A 137 -0.46 -11.00 7.02
C ASP A 137 -1.82 -11.23 7.69
N PHE A 138 -2.06 -10.62 8.85
CA PHE A 138 -3.33 -10.84 9.58
C PHE A 138 -4.53 -10.25 8.86
N GLU A 139 -4.35 -9.05 8.32
CA GLU A 139 -5.41 -8.33 7.61
C GLU A 139 -5.54 -8.82 6.16
N GLN A 140 -4.55 -9.54 5.65
CA GLN A 140 -4.40 -9.88 4.23
C GLN A 140 -4.55 -8.61 3.38
N THR A 141 -3.79 -7.57 3.73
CA THR A 141 -3.82 -6.28 3.05
C THR A 141 -2.42 -5.85 2.61
N LEU A 142 -2.36 -5.23 1.44
CA LEU A 142 -1.19 -4.50 0.97
C LEU A 142 -1.47 -3.01 1.16
N GLN A 143 -0.63 -2.33 1.92
CA GLN A 143 -0.66 -0.89 2.08
C GLN A 143 0.50 -0.25 1.31
N VAL A 144 0.19 0.64 0.37
CA VAL A 144 1.19 1.38 -0.42
C VAL A 144 1.07 2.86 -0.11
N THR A 145 2.15 3.48 0.33
CA THR A 145 2.23 4.92 0.61
C THR A 145 3.07 5.61 -0.45
N TYR A 146 2.52 6.64 -1.09
CA TYR A 146 3.22 7.55 -2.00
C TYR A 146 3.49 8.86 -1.24
N PRO A 147 4.70 9.05 -0.70
CA PRO A 147 5.03 10.18 0.17
C PRO A 147 5.41 11.45 -0.62
N TYR A 148 5.70 12.53 0.10
CA TYR A 148 6.40 13.72 -0.39
C TYR A 148 5.73 14.50 -1.53
N GLY A 149 4.40 14.45 -1.61
CA GLY A 149 3.63 15.38 -2.42
C GLY A 149 3.80 16.84 -1.94
N GLY A 150 3.30 17.77 -2.75
CA GLY A 150 3.38 19.20 -2.51
C GLY A 150 2.78 19.59 -1.16
N ALA A 151 3.53 20.41 -0.40
CA ALA A 151 3.24 20.74 1.00
C ALA A 151 3.04 19.49 1.88
N TRP A 152 3.94 18.49 1.77
CA TRP A 152 3.94 17.28 2.60
C TRP A 152 2.73 16.37 2.44
N ARG A 153 2.06 16.45 1.30
CA ARG A 153 0.95 15.57 1.00
C ARG A 153 1.42 14.14 0.81
N ASN A 154 0.58 13.17 1.16
CA ASN A 154 0.81 11.77 0.89
C ASN A 154 -0.46 11.06 0.42
N THR A 155 -0.27 9.99 -0.33
CA THR A 155 -1.37 9.11 -0.75
C THR A 155 -1.15 7.74 -0.14
N VAL A 156 -2.14 7.24 0.58
CA VAL A 156 -2.16 5.91 1.17
C VAL A 156 -3.18 5.08 0.42
N VAL A 157 -2.73 3.97 -0.16
CA VAL A 157 -3.56 3.02 -0.89
C VAL A 157 -3.62 1.74 -0.09
N THR A 158 -4.83 1.36 0.32
CA THR A 158 -5.08 0.06 0.96
C THR A 158 -5.67 -0.88 -0.09
N ILE A 159 -5.06 -2.05 -0.24
CA ILE A 159 -5.41 -3.03 -1.25
C ILE A 159 -5.82 -4.31 -0.52
N SER A 160 -6.98 -4.84 -0.85
CA SER A 160 -7.52 -6.06 -0.26
C SER A 160 -8.32 -6.85 -1.29
N GLU A 161 -8.31 -8.17 -1.15
CA GLU A 161 -9.18 -9.01 -1.97
C GLU A 161 -10.50 -9.30 -1.26
N ASN A 162 -11.57 -9.39 -2.05
CA ASN A 162 -12.86 -9.87 -1.58
C ASN A 162 -13.50 -10.77 -2.67
N SER A 163 -14.74 -11.19 -2.44
CA SER A 163 -15.48 -12.06 -3.37
C SER A 163 -16.10 -11.32 -4.56
N ALA A 164 -15.92 -10.01 -4.71
CA ALA A 164 -16.46 -9.26 -5.84
C ALA A 164 -15.65 -9.53 -7.10
N ASP A 165 -16.32 -9.87 -8.20
CA ASP A 165 -15.64 -10.24 -9.46
C ASP A 165 -14.90 -9.06 -10.12
N ASN A 166 -15.25 -7.82 -9.77
CA ASN A 166 -14.64 -6.62 -10.33
C ASN A 166 -13.75 -5.92 -9.30
N VAL A 167 -12.58 -5.47 -9.74
CA VAL A 167 -11.75 -4.54 -8.96
C VAL A 167 -12.37 -3.16 -8.98
N THR A 168 -12.46 -2.56 -7.80
CA THR A 168 -12.93 -1.19 -7.58
C THR A 168 -11.78 -0.39 -7.01
N VAL A 169 -11.54 0.80 -7.58
CA VAL A 169 -10.60 1.79 -7.05
C VAL A 169 -11.42 3.01 -6.65
N LYS A 170 -11.36 3.40 -5.39
CA LYS A 170 -12.11 4.56 -4.89
C LYS A 170 -11.33 5.35 -3.87
N MET A 171 -11.62 6.64 -3.82
CA MET A 171 -11.20 7.49 -2.70
C MET A 171 -12.09 7.21 -1.49
N THR A 172 -11.49 6.90 -0.34
CA THR A 172 -12.21 6.70 0.92
C THR A 172 -12.25 7.96 1.78
N GLY A 173 -11.32 8.88 1.56
CA GLY A 173 -11.38 10.20 2.17
C GLY A 173 -10.05 10.92 2.20
N GLU A 174 -10.06 12.09 2.84
CA GLU A 174 -8.89 12.90 3.08
C GLU A 174 -8.71 13.13 4.59
N ALA A 175 -7.49 12.98 5.10
CA ALA A 175 -7.16 13.40 6.46
C ALA A 175 -6.34 14.70 6.41
N PRO A 176 -6.63 15.63 7.31
CA PRO A 176 -6.98 17.04 7.02
C PRO A 176 -6.29 17.65 5.79
N GLY A 177 -6.78 17.34 4.59
CA GLY A 177 -6.33 17.91 3.30
C GLY A 177 -4.88 17.61 2.89
N MET A 178 -4.23 16.69 3.62
CA MET A 178 -2.79 16.40 3.50
C MET A 178 -2.55 14.91 3.19
N GLN A 179 -3.47 14.03 3.56
CA GLN A 179 -3.41 12.61 3.24
C GLN A 179 -4.61 12.20 2.41
N TYR A 180 -4.36 11.59 1.26
CA TYR A 180 -5.37 11.01 0.37
C TYR A 180 -5.44 9.51 0.62
N ASN A 181 -6.63 8.99 0.92
CA ASN A 181 -6.83 7.56 1.18
C ASN A 181 -7.59 6.93 0.02
N LEU A 182 -6.97 5.94 -0.62
CA LEU A 182 -7.59 5.14 -1.67
C LEU A 182 -7.77 3.71 -1.17
N GLU A 183 -8.79 3.06 -1.70
CA GLU A 183 -9.04 1.65 -1.50
C GLU A 183 -9.13 0.96 -2.87
N ILE A 184 -8.39 -0.14 -3.02
CA ILE A 184 -8.46 -1.04 -4.17
C ILE A 184 -8.99 -2.37 -3.66
N VAL A 185 -10.22 -2.72 -4.04
CA VAL A 185 -10.88 -3.94 -3.56
C VAL A 185 -11.52 -4.70 -4.70
N GLY A 186 -11.33 -6.01 -4.72
CA GLY A 186 -11.95 -6.92 -5.66
C GLY A 186 -11.13 -8.20 -5.79
N LYS A 187 -11.68 -9.19 -6.49
CA LYS A 187 -10.93 -10.39 -6.87
C LYS A 187 -9.79 -9.99 -7.82
N GLY A 188 -8.55 -10.32 -7.47
CA GLY A 188 -7.36 -9.90 -8.23
C GLY A 188 -6.90 -8.47 -7.92
N ALA A 189 -7.35 -7.85 -6.82
CA ALA A 189 -6.87 -6.53 -6.39
C ALA A 189 -5.37 -6.50 -6.09
N PHE A 190 -4.77 -7.65 -5.74
CA PHE A 190 -3.31 -7.79 -5.62
C PHE A 190 -2.58 -7.90 -6.96
N GLY A 191 -3.33 -7.95 -8.06
CA GLY A 191 -2.81 -8.23 -9.39
C GLY A 191 -2.36 -9.67 -9.53
N ARG A 192 -1.30 -9.89 -10.29
CA ARG A 192 -0.74 -11.23 -10.48
C ARG A 192 0.10 -11.67 -9.27
N THR A 193 -0.53 -12.38 -8.34
CA THR A 193 0.16 -13.06 -7.24
C THR A 193 0.75 -14.39 -7.73
N GLN A 194 1.98 -14.38 -8.25
CA GLN A 194 2.70 -15.63 -8.51
C GLN A 194 3.65 -15.95 -7.37
N TRP A 195 3.26 -16.92 -6.55
CA TRP A 195 4.18 -17.64 -5.68
C TRP A 195 5.20 -18.39 -6.56
N GLY A 196 6.48 -18.03 -6.46
CA GLY A 196 7.57 -18.78 -7.10
C GLY A 196 8.54 -17.95 -7.96
N PRO A 197 9.41 -18.61 -8.74
CA PRO A 197 10.60 -18.02 -9.40
C PRO A 197 10.29 -17.02 -10.53
N LYS A 198 9.02 -16.61 -10.68
CA LYS A 198 8.54 -15.70 -11.73
C LYS A 198 8.37 -14.26 -11.26
N CYS A 199 8.78 -13.92 -10.04
CA CYS A 199 8.99 -12.53 -9.67
C CYS A 199 10.27 -12.05 -10.38
N PRO A 200 10.20 -11.20 -11.41
CA PRO A 200 11.41 -10.70 -12.03
C PRO A 200 12.07 -9.73 -11.03
N TRP A 201 13.17 -10.18 -10.41
CA TRP A 201 14.25 -9.37 -9.81
C TRP A 201 14.15 -8.79 -8.38
N PRO A 202 15.30 -8.78 -7.65
CA PRO A 202 16.19 -9.91 -7.40
C PRO A 202 15.81 -10.58 -6.08
N TRP A 203 15.43 -11.85 -6.13
CA TRP A 203 15.25 -12.69 -4.94
C TRP A 203 16.50 -13.49 -4.58
N SER A 204 17.63 -13.22 -5.23
CA SER A 204 18.93 -13.58 -4.67
C SER A 204 19.36 -12.40 -3.79
N PRO A 205 19.36 -12.52 -2.44
CA PRO A 205 20.23 -11.65 -1.67
C PRO A 205 21.64 -11.74 -2.28
N PRO A 206 22.41 -10.64 -2.38
CA PRO A 206 23.81 -10.77 -2.72
C PRO A 206 24.42 -11.81 -1.77
N ALA A 207 25.20 -12.74 -2.31
CA ALA A 207 25.75 -13.87 -1.56
C ALA A 207 26.64 -13.46 -0.35
N GLU A 208 26.87 -12.15 -0.17
CA GLU A 208 27.62 -11.53 0.91
C GLU A 208 26.76 -11.20 2.17
N GLU A 209 25.43 -11.36 2.12
CA GLU A 209 24.53 -11.17 3.29
C GLU A 209 24.01 -12.51 3.91
N LEU A 210 24.61 -13.65 3.55
CA LEU A 210 24.38 -14.97 4.17
C LEU A 210 25.67 -15.51 4.81
#